data_AF-X1B6N8-F1
#
_entry.id   AF-X1B6N8-F1
#
_cell.length_a   1.000
_cell.length_b   1.000
_cell.length_c   1.000
_cell.angle_alpha   90.00
_cell.angle_beta   90.00
_cell.angle_gamma   90.00
#
_symmetry.space_group_name_H-M   'P 1'
#
loop_
_entity.id
_entity.type
_entity.pdbx_description
1 polymer ?
#
loop_
_entity_poly.entity_id
_entity_poly.type
_entity_poly.pdbx_seq_one_letter_code
_entity_poly.pdbx_strand_id
1 'polypeptide(L)'
;MAKGTMDLILRDRLQFTLDGGGNQTTVYGRFDLSEYVSTLERKGLAIKEVQFMLRNPANAAFPNTGQFDLLGDKGPNASQETVATAAMKIYATTRAYEAAKDVGIASPDVLCVEQWQTYLGPGQGAVAPGSAGSTYMSIQHTKYGTPDLHPDGFPVVTDLLIGVATDGWASELSQTLELDVMLIASPITINQKQ
;
A
#
# COMPACT_ATOMS: atom_id res chain seq x y z
N MET A 1 7.47 11.57 -17.05
CA MET A 1 6.14 12.11 -16.68
C MET A 1 5.39 12.26 -18.00
N ALA A 2 4.33 11.46 -18.17
CA ALA A 2 3.84 10.88 -19.44
C ALA A 2 4.94 10.12 -20.21
N LYS A 3 4.88 8.78 -20.27
CA LYS A 3 5.85 7.97 -21.03
C LYS A 3 5.52 7.98 -22.54
N GLY A 4 4.32 8.44 -22.92
CA GLY A 4 3.91 8.77 -24.29
C GLY A 4 2.90 9.92 -24.36
N THR A 5 2.73 10.50 -25.55
CA THR A 5 1.92 11.70 -25.84
C THR A 5 0.42 11.56 -25.56
N MET A 6 -0.07 10.36 -25.20
CA MET A 6 -1.49 10.07 -24.91
C MET A 6 -1.72 9.40 -23.54
N ASP A 7 -0.71 9.38 -22.66
CA ASP A 7 -0.89 8.82 -21.32
C ASP A 7 -1.74 9.76 -20.45
N LEU A 8 -2.73 9.18 -19.79
CA LEU A 8 -3.54 9.81 -18.75
C LEU A 8 -2.88 9.59 -17.40
N ILE A 9 -2.89 10.64 -16.57
CA ILE A 9 -2.48 10.56 -15.16
C ILE A 9 -3.71 10.77 -14.30
N LEU A 10 -4.16 9.69 -13.67
CA LEU A 10 -5.32 9.69 -12.78
C LEU A 10 -4.84 9.68 -11.34
N ARG A 11 -5.56 10.37 -10.45
CA ARG A 11 -5.22 10.44 -9.03
C ARG A 11 -6.47 10.32 -8.18
N ASP A 12 -6.35 9.59 -7.09
CA ASP A 12 -7.39 9.49 -6.07
C ASP A 12 -6.75 9.23 -4.70
N ARG A 13 -7.55 9.27 -3.63
CA ARG A 13 -7.12 9.07 -2.25
C ARG A 13 -8.06 8.12 -1.51
N LEU A 14 -7.47 7.14 -0.85
CA LEU A 14 -8.15 6.32 0.15
C LEU A 14 -7.81 6.80 1.57
N GLN A 15 -8.79 6.81 2.46
CA GLN A 15 -8.59 6.99 3.90
C GLN A 15 -8.94 5.70 4.64
N PHE A 16 -8.13 5.34 5.63
CA PHE A 16 -8.37 4.19 6.50
C PHE A 16 -7.82 4.46 7.90
N THR A 17 -8.41 3.83 8.92
CA THR A 17 -8.06 4.09 10.32
C THR A 17 -7.54 2.81 10.95
N LEU A 18 -6.39 2.86 11.60
CA LEU A 18 -5.88 1.70 12.34
C LEU A 18 -6.62 1.55 13.67
N ASP A 19 -6.74 0.32 14.17
CA ASP A 19 -7.32 0.07 15.49
C ASP A 19 -6.34 0.39 16.64
N GLY A 20 -6.77 0.16 17.87
CA GLY A 20 -5.97 0.39 19.08
C GLY A 20 -4.76 -0.55 19.24
N GLY A 21 -4.63 -1.58 18.39
CA GLY A 21 -3.46 -2.45 18.27
C GLY A 21 -2.63 -2.19 17.01
N GLY A 22 -2.97 -1.17 16.22
CA GLY A 22 -2.24 -0.83 14.99
C GLY A 22 -2.57 -1.78 13.86
N ASN A 23 -3.69 -2.48 13.95
CA ASN A 23 -4.14 -3.41 12.94
C ASN A 23 -5.21 -2.76 12.07
N GLN A 24 -5.28 -3.23 10.84
CA GLN A 24 -6.39 -2.95 9.96
C GLN A 24 -6.62 -4.18 9.10
N THR A 25 -7.79 -4.82 9.28
CA THR A 25 -8.24 -5.86 8.36
C THR A 25 -8.39 -5.25 6.97
N THR A 26 -8.18 -6.06 5.93
CA THR A 26 -8.23 -5.61 4.54
C THR A 26 -9.43 -4.72 4.27
N VAL A 27 -9.14 -3.48 3.89
CA VAL A 27 -10.12 -2.53 3.36
C VAL A 27 -9.76 -2.19 1.93
N TYR A 28 -10.80 -1.91 1.16
CA TYR A 28 -10.69 -1.61 -0.25
C TYR A 28 -11.20 -0.21 -0.54
N GLY A 29 -10.34 0.59 -1.18
CA GLY A 29 -10.76 1.76 -1.94
C GLY A 29 -11.13 1.36 -3.35
N ARG A 30 -12.16 1.98 -3.92
CA ARG A 30 -12.53 1.83 -5.33
C ARG A 30 -12.06 3.07 -6.07
N PHE A 31 -11.13 2.87 -7.00
CA PHE A 31 -10.72 3.89 -7.95
C PHE A 31 -11.68 3.83 -9.14
N ASP A 32 -12.58 4.81 -9.23
CA ASP A 32 -13.60 4.87 -10.28
C ASP A 32 -12.96 5.18 -11.63
N LEU A 33 -13.14 4.28 -12.59
CA LEU A 33 -12.67 4.40 -13.95
C LEU A 33 -13.83 4.43 -14.96
N SER A 34 -15.08 4.52 -14.49
CA SER A 34 -16.28 4.40 -15.32
C SER A 34 -16.38 5.42 -16.46
N GLU A 35 -15.76 6.59 -16.33
CA GLU A 35 -15.66 7.58 -17.41
C GLU A 35 -14.67 7.18 -18.51
N TYR A 36 -13.71 6.30 -18.20
CA TYR A 36 -12.61 5.93 -19.08
C TYR A 36 -12.75 4.51 -19.65
N VAL A 37 -13.51 3.64 -18.99
CA VAL A 37 -13.71 2.24 -19.40
C VAL A 37 -15.18 1.95 -19.66
N SER A 38 -15.46 1.23 -20.74
CA SER A 38 -16.81 0.78 -21.07
C SER A 38 -16.74 -0.45 -21.96
N THR A 39 -17.31 -1.54 -21.47
CA THR A 39 -17.42 -2.79 -22.24
C THR A 39 -18.37 -2.65 -23.42
N LEU A 40 -19.43 -1.85 -23.29
CA LEU A 40 -20.39 -1.55 -24.36
C LEU A 40 -19.75 -0.78 -25.51
N GLU A 41 -18.90 0.20 -25.18
CA GLU A 41 -18.21 1.05 -26.16
C GLU A 41 -16.83 0.51 -26.55
N ARG A 42 -16.44 -0.67 -26.05
CA ARG A 42 -15.12 -1.30 -26.26
C ARG A 42 -13.94 -0.41 -25.87
N LYS A 43 -14.14 0.45 -24.87
CA LYS A 43 -13.11 1.33 -24.30
C LYS A 43 -12.49 0.66 -23.09
N GLY A 44 -11.17 0.63 -23.04
CA GLY A 44 -10.43 0.19 -21.86
C GLY A 44 -9.24 1.10 -21.59
N LEU A 45 -8.58 0.86 -20.47
CA LEU A 45 -7.31 1.47 -20.13
C LEU A 45 -6.24 0.40 -20.01
N ALA A 46 -5.05 0.64 -20.57
CA ALA A 46 -3.86 -0.11 -20.18
C ALA A 46 -3.18 0.66 -19.05
N ILE A 47 -3.26 0.14 -17.81
CA ILE A 47 -2.57 0.72 -16.66
C ILE A 47 -1.10 0.33 -16.76
N LYS A 48 -0.24 1.32 -16.95
CA LYS A 48 1.21 1.13 -17.13
C LYS A 48 1.98 1.26 -15.81
N GLU A 49 1.45 2.05 -14.90
CA GLU A 49 2.12 2.32 -13.63
C GLU A 49 1.09 2.64 -12.54
N VAL A 50 1.35 2.11 -11.34
CA VAL A 50 0.64 2.46 -10.12
C VAL A 50 1.66 2.91 -9.09
N GLN A 51 1.44 4.09 -8.53
CA GLN A 51 2.26 4.67 -7.49
C GLN A 51 1.40 4.93 -6.25
N PHE A 52 1.95 4.57 -5.10
CA PHE A 52 1.35 4.78 -3.81
C PHE A 52 2.17 5.78 -3.00
N MET A 53 1.47 6.65 -2.28
CA MET A 53 2.08 7.50 -1.26
C MET A 53 1.24 7.41 0.00
N LEU A 54 1.82 6.79 1.03
CA LEU A 54 1.21 6.73 2.35
C LEU A 54 1.55 8.00 3.14
N ARG A 55 0.55 8.59 3.78
CA ARG A 55 0.67 9.82 4.55
C ARG A 55 -0.13 9.75 5.85
N ASN A 56 0.33 10.52 6.83
CA ASN A 56 -0.42 10.86 8.01
C ASN A 56 -0.38 12.39 8.19
N PRO A 57 -1.38 13.12 7.63
CA PRO A 57 -1.44 14.58 7.79
C PRO A 57 -1.59 15.04 9.24
N ALA A 58 -2.11 14.18 10.12
CA ALA A 58 -2.29 14.45 11.54
C ALA A 58 -1.07 14.04 12.39
N ASN A 59 0.05 13.63 11.77
CA ASN A 59 1.22 13.15 12.48
C ASN A 59 1.84 14.27 13.33
N ALA A 60 1.72 14.13 14.66
CA ALA A 60 2.23 15.11 15.61
C ALA A 60 3.76 15.21 15.64
N ALA A 61 4.48 14.15 15.24
CA ALA A 61 5.95 14.19 15.13
C ALA A 61 6.42 14.92 13.86
N PHE A 62 5.58 14.93 12.82
CA PHE A 62 5.88 15.54 11.52
C PHE A 62 4.82 16.55 11.08
N PRO A 63 4.51 17.58 11.90
CA PRO A 63 3.34 18.44 11.71
C PRO A 63 3.39 19.28 10.42
N ASN A 64 4.59 19.48 9.86
CA ASN A 64 4.78 20.25 8.63
C ASN A 64 4.82 19.38 7.37
N THR A 65 5.21 18.11 7.47
CA THR A 65 5.39 17.22 6.30
C THR A 65 4.26 16.21 6.16
N GLY A 66 3.52 15.92 7.24
CA GLY A 66 2.42 14.95 7.23
C GLY A 66 2.86 13.55 6.82
N GLN A 67 4.14 13.21 7.06
CA GLN A 67 4.69 11.93 6.67
C GLN A 67 4.12 10.80 7.53
N PHE A 68 3.90 9.67 6.90
CA PHE A 68 3.65 8.42 7.59
C PHE A 68 4.92 7.94 8.29
N ASP A 69 4.78 7.41 9.50
CA ASP A 69 5.91 6.83 10.20
C ASP A 69 6.24 5.42 9.72
N LEU A 70 7.39 5.27 9.08
CA LEU A 70 7.89 3.99 8.59
C LEU A 70 8.28 3.03 9.72
N LEU A 71 8.38 3.50 10.96
CA LEU A 71 8.59 2.67 12.13
C LEU A 71 7.26 2.13 12.59
N GLY A 72 7.05 0.81 12.55
CA GLY A 72 5.83 0.21 13.08
C GLY A 72 5.69 0.32 14.58
N ASP A 73 6.77 0.39 15.34
CA ASP A 73 6.75 0.68 16.78
C ASP A 73 7.94 1.59 17.14
N LYS A 74 7.69 2.56 18.03
CA LYS A 74 8.69 3.50 18.57
C LYS A 74 9.06 3.19 20.01
N GLY A 75 8.26 2.38 20.71
CA GLY A 75 8.52 1.97 22.07
C GLY A 75 9.72 1.01 22.15
N PRO A 76 10.32 0.85 23.35
CA PRO A 76 11.24 -0.24 23.57
C PRO A 76 10.49 -1.57 23.43
N ASN A 77 11.09 -2.54 22.76
CA ASN A 77 10.53 -3.88 22.71
C ASN A 77 10.54 -4.47 24.14
N ALA A 78 9.36 -4.75 24.69
CA ALA A 78 9.22 -5.27 26.05
C ALA A 78 9.81 -6.68 26.21
N SER A 79 9.91 -7.44 25.11
CA SER A 79 10.49 -8.77 25.10
C SER A 79 12.01 -8.70 24.97
N GLN A 80 12.72 -9.38 25.86
CA GLN A 80 14.18 -9.52 25.80
C GLN A 80 14.62 -10.70 24.91
N GLU A 81 13.67 -11.49 24.41
CA GLU A 81 13.95 -12.71 23.64
C GLU A 81 13.37 -12.68 22.22
N THR A 82 12.27 -11.97 22.02
CA THR A 82 11.54 -11.98 20.73
C THR A 82 11.65 -10.65 20.02
N VAL A 83 11.68 -10.72 18.69
CA VAL A 83 11.61 -9.55 17.81
C VAL A 83 10.16 -9.07 17.75
N ALA A 84 9.93 -7.77 17.88
CA ALA A 84 8.63 -7.17 17.59
C ALA A 84 8.55 -6.85 16.09
N THR A 85 7.41 -7.16 15.47
CA THR A 85 7.23 -7.04 14.03
C THR A 85 5.94 -6.30 13.72
N ALA A 86 6.00 -5.40 12.74
CA ALA A 86 4.81 -4.84 12.11
C ALA A 86 4.90 -4.99 10.60
N ALA A 87 3.75 -5.17 9.96
CA ALA A 87 3.65 -5.36 8.52
C ALA A 87 2.48 -4.57 7.95
N MET A 88 2.65 -4.06 6.73
CA MET A 88 1.61 -3.42 5.96
C MET A 88 1.73 -3.88 4.51
N LYS A 89 0.59 -4.10 3.88
CA LYS A 89 0.51 -4.53 2.49
C LYS A 89 -0.51 -3.69 1.75
N ILE A 90 -0.09 -3.15 0.62
CA ILE A 90 -0.93 -2.42 -0.33
C ILE A 90 -0.88 -3.13 -1.67
N TYR A 91 -2.01 -3.22 -2.36
CA TYR A 91 -2.05 -3.81 -3.69
C TYR A 91 -3.17 -3.20 -4.53
N ALA A 92 -2.94 -3.17 -5.85
CA ALA A 92 -3.97 -2.84 -6.82
C ALA A 92 -4.44 -4.10 -7.54
N THR A 93 -5.75 -4.29 -7.63
CA THR A 93 -6.37 -5.44 -8.28
C THR A 93 -7.72 -5.07 -8.88
N THR A 94 -8.17 -5.80 -9.91
CA THR A 94 -9.56 -5.71 -10.37
C THR A 94 -10.46 -6.77 -9.72
N ARG A 95 -9.89 -7.66 -8.91
CA ARG A 95 -10.63 -8.67 -8.15
C ARG A 95 -10.98 -8.17 -6.76
N ALA A 96 -12.25 -8.33 -6.40
CA ALA A 96 -12.77 -7.81 -5.15
C ALA A 96 -12.63 -8.79 -3.98
N TYR A 97 -12.47 -8.23 -2.78
CA TYR A 97 -12.74 -8.86 -1.48
C TYR A 97 -11.93 -10.11 -1.13
N GLU A 98 -10.69 -10.21 -1.60
CA GLU A 98 -9.74 -11.21 -1.11
C GLU A 98 -8.99 -10.65 0.12
N ALA A 99 -8.71 -11.50 1.11
CA ALA A 99 -7.92 -11.04 2.25
C ALA A 99 -6.47 -10.75 1.80
N ALA A 100 -5.86 -9.69 2.30
CA ALA A 100 -4.52 -9.25 1.87
C ALA A 100 -3.44 -10.34 2.02
N LYS A 101 -3.62 -11.25 2.99
CA LYS A 101 -2.73 -12.42 3.18
C LYS A 101 -2.74 -13.41 2.02
N ASP A 102 -3.84 -13.49 1.28
CA ASP A 102 -4.05 -14.44 0.18
C ASP A 102 -3.72 -13.85 -1.20
N VAL A 103 -3.47 -12.54 -1.28
CA VAL A 103 -3.15 -11.82 -2.52
C VAL A 103 -1.63 -11.78 -2.75
N GLY A 104 -1.11 -12.42 -3.78
CA GLY A 104 0.30 -12.37 -4.16
C GLY A 104 0.52 -11.83 -5.58
N ILE A 105 1.78 -11.70 -6.00
CA ILE A 105 2.12 -11.26 -7.39
C ILE A 105 1.61 -12.23 -8.46
N ALA A 106 1.41 -13.50 -8.10
CA ALA A 106 0.87 -14.53 -8.98
C ALA A 106 -0.65 -14.69 -8.83
N SER A 107 -1.28 -13.94 -7.91
CA SER A 107 -2.74 -13.94 -7.82
C SER A 107 -3.31 -13.34 -9.11
N PRO A 108 -4.42 -13.91 -9.60
CA PRO A 108 -5.08 -13.38 -10.78
C PRO A 108 -5.48 -11.92 -10.54
N ASP A 109 -5.45 -11.14 -11.63
CA ASP A 109 -5.99 -9.78 -11.63
C ASP A 109 -5.27 -8.80 -10.69
N VAL A 110 -4.02 -9.09 -10.29
CA VAL A 110 -3.16 -8.20 -9.49
C VAL A 110 -2.22 -7.40 -10.40
N LEU A 111 -2.20 -6.08 -10.21
CA LEU A 111 -1.43 -5.14 -11.03
C LEU A 111 -0.15 -4.68 -10.35
N CYS A 112 -0.18 -4.53 -9.03
CA CYS A 112 0.98 -4.16 -8.23
C CYS A 112 0.79 -4.59 -6.77
N VAL A 113 1.90 -4.79 -6.07
CA VAL A 113 1.93 -5.09 -4.64
C VAL A 113 3.09 -4.31 -4.00
N GLU A 114 2.82 -3.60 -2.91
CA GLU A 114 3.81 -2.97 -2.05
C GLU A 114 3.71 -3.57 -0.64
N GLN A 115 4.87 -3.87 -0.05
CA GLN A 115 4.98 -4.44 1.28
C GLN A 115 5.95 -3.61 2.11
N TRP A 116 5.49 -3.19 3.29
CA TRP A 116 6.32 -2.61 4.33
C TRP A 116 6.39 -3.55 5.51
N GLN A 117 7.60 -3.73 6.03
CA GLN A 117 7.84 -4.50 7.24
C GLN A 117 8.83 -3.75 8.11
N THR A 118 8.63 -3.82 9.42
CA THR A 118 9.59 -3.38 10.41
C THR A 118 9.88 -4.48 11.41
N TYR A 119 11.14 -4.56 11.80
CA TYR A 119 11.64 -5.49 12.80
C TYR A 119 12.35 -4.66 13.86
N LEU A 120 11.82 -4.73 15.08
CA LEU A 120 12.45 -4.15 16.25
C LEU A 120 13.05 -5.28 17.07
N GLY A 121 14.37 -5.30 17.19
CA GLY A 121 15.10 -6.34 17.90
C GLY A 121 14.66 -6.47 19.36
N PRO A 122 15.02 -7.56 20.04
CA PRO A 122 14.69 -7.74 21.44
C PRO A 122 15.19 -6.56 22.27
N GLY A 123 14.44 -6.23 23.31
CA GLY A 123 14.81 -5.24 24.30
C GLY A 123 16.13 -5.62 24.96
N GLN A 124 17.00 -4.64 25.13
CA GLN A 124 18.16 -4.79 25.98
C GLN A 124 17.67 -4.73 27.43
N GLY A 125 17.68 -5.86 28.14
CA GLY A 125 17.43 -5.88 29.59
C GLY A 125 18.33 -4.85 30.31
N ALA A 126 17.93 -4.37 31.49
CA ALA A 126 18.48 -3.18 32.15
C ALA A 126 19.99 -2.95 31.98
N VAL A 127 20.39 -2.27 30.90
CA VAL A 127 21.79 -1.95 30.59
C VAL A 127 22.29 -0.81 31.49
N ALA A 128 21.36 -0.06 32.07
CA ALA A 128 21.48 0.83 33.24
C ALA A 128 20.05 1.20 33.70
N PRO A 129 19.83 1.62 34.97
CA PRO A 129 18.55 2.21 35.37
C PRO A 129 18.20 3.39 34.45
N GLY A 130 17.11 3.27 33.68
CA GLY A 130 16.65 4.32 32.76
C GLY A 130 17.08 4.20 31.29
N SER A 131 17.81 3.15 30.89
CA SER A 131 18.08 2.88 29.47
C SER A 131 17.25 1.69 28.99
N ALA A 132 16.05 1.98 28.47
CA ALA A 132 15.25 1.03 27.72
C ALA A 132 15.53 1.25 26.23
N GLY A 133 16.06 0.25 25.54
CA GLY A 133 16.35 0.31 24.12
C GLY A 133 16.26 -1.06 23.48
N SER A 134 15.97 -1.10 22.18
CA SER A 134 16.00 -2.33 21.39
C SER A 134 17.39 -2.54 20.79
N THR A 135 17.82 -3.79 20.68
CA THR A 135 19.15 -4.15 20.18
C THR A 135 19.42 -3.69 18.75
N TYR A 136 18.39 -3.66 17.91
CA TYR A 136 18.46 -3.21 16.54
C TYR A 136 17.08 -2.80 16.02
N MET A 137 17.08 -2.19 14.84
CA MET A 137 15.88 -1.87 14.10
C MET A 137 16.14 -2.05 12.61
N SER A 138 15.19 -2.64 11.88
CA SER A 138 15.27 -2.83 10.44
C SER A 138 13.93 -2.48 9.80
N ILE A 139 13.97 -1.73 8.71
CA ILE A 139 12.81 -1.39 7.90
C ILE A 139 13.05 -1.99 6.51
N GLN A 140 12.03 -2.65 5.98
CA GLN A 140 12.05 -3.22 4.65
C GLN A 140 10.84 -2.69 3.87
N HIS A 141 11.11 -2.19 2.67
CA HIS A 141 10.09 -1.81 1.72
C HIS A 141 10.37 -2.56 0.42
N THR A 142 9.38 -3.32 -0.05
CA THR A 142 9.45 -4.03 -1.33
C THR A 142 8.27 -3.63 -2.19
N LYS A 143 8.56 -3.24 -3.43
CA LYS A 143 7.58 -2.87 -4.44
C LYS A 143 7.69 -3.81 -5.63
N TYR A 144 6.56 -4.39 -6.01
CA TYR A 144 6.33 -5.10 -7.25
C TYR A 144 5.38 -4.25 -8.08
N GLY A 145 5.93 -3.39 -8.94
CA GLY A 145 5.14 -2.45 -9.71
C GLY A 145 4.51 -3.09 -10.95
N THR A 146 3.55 -2.39 -11.54
CA THR A 146 3.00 -2.76 -12.84
C THR A 146 4.06 -2.88 -13.93
N PRO A 147 5.11 -2.04 -14.00
CA PRO A 147 6.20 -2.23 -14.96
C PRO A 147 6.94 -3.57 -14.82
N ASP A 148 6.98 -4.14 -13.60
CA ASP A 148 7.65 -5.40 -13.32
C ASP A 148 6.76 -6.62 -13.65
N LEU A 149 5.46 -6.49 -13.38
CA LEU A 149 4.49 -7.59 -13.55
C LEU A 149 3.84 -7.60 -14.95
N HIS A 150 3.60 -6.43 -15.52
CA HIS A 150 2.85 -6.20 -16.76
C HIS A 150 3.54 -5.09 -17.58
N PRO A 151 4.70 -5.36 -18.20
CA PRO A 151 5.55 -4.33 -18.80
C PRO A 151 4.89 -3.52 -19.93
N ASP A 152 3.94 -4.12 -20.64
CA ASP A 152 3.15 -3.47 -21.70
C ASP A 152 1.91 -2.72 -21.18
N GLY A 153 1.65 -2.81 -19.87
CA GLY A 153 0.47 -2.31 -19.18
C GLY A 153 -0.61 -3.38 -19.02
N PHE A 154 -1.32 -3.34 -17.90
CA PHE A 154 -2.42 -4.25 -17.60
C PHE A 154 -3.74 -3.70 -18.15
N PRO A 155 -4.42 -4.43 -19.07
CA PRO A 155 -5.68 -3.97 -19.64
C PRO A 155 -6.81 -4.10 -18.62
N VAL A 156 -7.51 -2.99 -18.36
CA VAL A 156 -8.68 -2.95 -17.49
C VAL A 156 -9.91 -2.43 -18.26
N VAL A 157 -11.05 -3.01 -17.95
CA VAL A 157 -12.38 -2.64 -18.46
C VAL A 157 -13.40 -2.38 -17.33
N THR A 158 -12.90 -2.39 -16.10
CA THR A 158 -13.65 -2.17 -14.87
C THR A 158 -12.85 -1.24 -13.99
N ASP A 159 -13.46 -0.82 -12.90
CA ASP A 159 -12.76 -0.08 -11.86
C ASP A 159 -11.64 -0.90 -11.23
N LEU A 160 -10.72 -0.16 -10.62
CA LEU A 160 -9.58 -0.71 -9.91
C LEU A 160 -9.87 -0.66 -8.41
N LEU A 161 -9.48 -1.71 -7.70
CA LEU A 161 -9.59 -1.80 -6.26
C LEU A 161 -8.20 -1.70 -5.64
N ILE A 162 -8.08 -0.85 -4.63
CA ILE A 162 -6.85 -0.63 -3.87
C ILE A 162 -7.05 -1.23 -2.49
N GLY A 163 -6.43 -2.38 -2.25
CA GLY A 163 -6.48 -3.06 -0.97
C GLY A 163 -5.35 -2.59 -0.06
N VAL A 164 -5.67 -2.36 1.21
CA VAL A 164 -4.68 -2.10 2.28
C VAL A 164 -5.02 -2.91 3.52
N ALA A 165 -3.98 -3.48 4.14
CA ALA A 165 -4.06 -4.16 5.42
C ALA A 165 -2.80 -3.90 6.24
N THR A 166 -2.94 -3.99 7.57
CA THR A 166 -1.85 -3.67 8.52
C THR A 166 -1.94 -4.59 9.73
N ASP A 167 -0.78 -5.03 10.20
CA ASP A 167 -0.61 -5.82 11.43
C ASP A 167 0.40 -5.12 12.34
N GLY A 168 -0.02 -4.79 13.57
CA GLY A 168 0.87 -4.34 14.65
C GLY A 168 1.57 -3.00 14.46
N TRP A 169 1.05 -2.06 13.67
CA TRP A 169 1.67 -0.75 13.43
C TRP A 169 1.37 0.26 14.56
N ALA A 170 1.95 -0.01 15.73
CA ALA A 170 1.80 0.73 16.97
C ALA A 170 2.25 2.22 16.96
N SER A 171 3.01 2.67 15.97
CA SER A 171 3.36 4.09 15.85
C SER A 171 2.20 4.97 15.38
N GLU A 172 1.16 4.37 14.80
CA GLU A 172 0.02 5.03 14.15
C GLU A 172 -1.32 4.55 14.76
N LEU A 173 -1.31 4.15 16.04
CA LEU A 173 -2.51 3.66 16.75
C LEU A 173 -3.67 4.64 16.67
N SER A 174 -4.85 4.13 16.29
CA SER A 174 -6.08 4.92 16.19
C SER A 174 -5.97 6.15 15.27
N GLN A 175 -4.95 6.21 14.41
CA GLN A 175 -4.78 7.28 13.44
C GLN A 175 -5.51 6.96 12.15
N THR A 176 -6.09 8.00 11.53
CA THR A 176 -6.60 7.92 10.16
C THR A 176 -5.48 8.30 9.20
N LEU A 177 -5.07 7.33 8.39
CA LEU A 177 -4.04 7.44 7.38
C LEU A 177 -4.65 7.75 6.02
N GLU A 178 -3.86 8.41 5.17
CA GLU A 178 -4.21 8.69 3.78
C GLU A 178 -3.28 7.92 2.84
N LEU A 179 -3.85 7.23 1.87
CA LEU A 179 -3.14 6.59 0.78
C LEU A 179 -3.49 7.32 -0.52
N ASP A 180 -2.56 8.13 -1.02
CA ASP A 180 -2.71 8.69 -2.35
C ASP A 180 -2.29 7.65 -3.39
N VAL A 181 -3.08 7.57 -4.45
CA VAL A 181 -2.91 6.63 -5.55
C VAL A 181 -2.78 7.43 -6.83
N MET A 182 -1.71 7.18 -7.58
CA MET A 182 -1.54 7.74 -8.92
C MET A 182 -1.42 6.60 -9.94
N LEU A 183 -2.26 6.66 -10.96
CA LEU A 183 -2.23 5.75 -12.09
C LEU A 183 -1.68 6.48 -13.31
N ILE A 184 -0.79 5.82 -14.04
CA ILE A 184 -0.43 6.21 -15.40
C ILE A 184 -1.03 5.16 -16.32
N ALA A 185 -1.94 5.57 -17.20
CA ALA A 185 -2.65 4.67 -18.09
C ALA A 185 -2.73 5.22 -19.51
N SER A 186 -2.89 4.36 -20.50
CA SER A 186 -3.22 4.79 -21.86
C SER A 186 -4.55 4.22 -22.32
N PRO A 187 -5.40 4.98 -23.03
CA PRO A 187 -6.60 4.45 -23.67
C PRO A 187 -6.27 3.31 -24.62
N ILE A 188 -7.05 2.23 -24.57
CA ILE A 188 -6.97 1.10 -25.49
C ILE A 188 -8.37 0.75 -26.00
N THR A 189 -8.41 0.21 -27.22
CA THR A 189 -9.63 -0.43 -27.74
C THR A 189 -9.59 -1.91 -27.40
N ILE A 190 -10.63 -2.40 -26.75
CA ILE A 190 -10.73 -3.80 -26.37
C ILE A 190 -11.39 -4.57 -27.52
N ASN A 191 -10.60 -5.41 -28.17
CA ASN A 191 -11.13 -6.38 -29.11
C ASN A 191 -11.49 -7.66 -28.35
N GLN A 192 -12.64 -8.26 -28.65
CA GLN A 192 -12.94 -9.61 -28.16
C GLN A 192 -11.79 -10.53 -28.58
N LYS A 193 -11.20 -11.26 -27.63
CA LYS A 193 -10.42 -12.45 -27.99
C LYS A 193 -11.37 -13.43 -28.68
N GLN A 194 -11.00 -13.88 -29.88
CA GLN A 194 -11.61 -15.05 -30.51
C GLN A 194 -11.43 -16.28 -29.62
#